data_AF-A0A6B3LYM3-F1
#
_entry.id   AF-A0A6B3LYM3-F1
#
_cell.length_a   1.000
_cell.length_b   1.000
_cell.length_c   1.000
_cell.angle_alpha   90.00
_cell.angle_beta   90.00
_cell.angle_gamma   90.00
#
_symmetry.space_group_name_H-M   'P 1'
#
loop_
_entity.id
_entity.type
_entity.pdbx_description
1 polymer ?
#
loop_
_entity_poly.entity_id
_entity_poly.type
_entity_poly.pdbx_seq_one_letter_code
_entity_poly.pdbx_strand_id
1 'polypeptide(L)'
;MTQDQFYHCLNRILELREKIKQTYDVRRKAQAAESAEAEEQVDFDSLRRFADNKEKADKNTANSQALLKELAAQEAKIRVFVPAQLYGTRIEATLPGQAPLYVLVETDQIVIEKGL
;
A
#
# COMPACT_ATOMS: atom_id res chain seq x y z
N MET A 1 12.61 9.08 -16.98
CA MET A 1 11.94 9.68 -15.81
C MET A 1 12.76 10.89 -15.41
N THR A 2 12.12 12.03 -15.15
CA THR A 2 12.81 13.22 -14.62
C THR A 2 12.99 13.11 -13.10
N GLN A 3 13.79 14.00 -12.52
CA GLN A 3 13.98 14.06 -11.05
C GLN A 3 12.64 14.30 -10.32
N ASP A 4 11.81 15.22 -10.79
CA ASP A 4 10.49 15.49 -10.21
C ASP A 4 9.58 14.26 -10.28
N GLN A 5 9.56 13.58 -11.43
CA GLN A 5 8.80 12.34 -11.61
C GLN A 5 9.30 11.23 -10.69
N PHE A 6 10.63 11.14 -10.50
CA PHE A 6 11.25 10.18 -9.59
C PHE A 6 10.86 10.48 -8.14
N TYR A 7 10.95 11.75 -7.71
CA TYR A 7 10.51 12.19 -6.40
C TYR A 7 9.03 11.85 -6.15
N HIS A 8 8.14 12.20 -7.09
CA HIS A 8 6.72 11.91 -6.97
C HIS A 8 6.42 10.40 -6.94
N CYS A 9 7.20 9.59 -7.67
CA CYS A 9 7.07 8.13 -7.63
C CYS A 9 7.44 7.58 -6.23
N LEU A 10 8.57 8.03 -5.66
CA LEU A 10 8.99 7.65 -4.31
C LEU A 10 7.98 8.09 -3.25
N ASN A 11 7.49 9.33 -3.33
CA ASN A 11 6.47 9.81 -2.42
C ASN A 11 5.16 9.00 -2.54
N ARG A 12 4.77 8.65 -3.76
CA ARG A 12 3.58 7.82 -4.00
C ARG A 12 3.73 6.41 -3.42
N ILE A 13 4.91 5.81 -3.49
CA ILE A 13 5.20 4.52 -2.85
C ILE A 13 4.99 4.63 -1.33
N LEU A 14 5.49 5.69 -0.69
CA LEU A 14 5.28 5.93 0.74
C LEU A 14 3.79 6.04 1.09
N GLU A 15 3.03 6.85 0.34
CA GLU A 15 1.58 6.98 0.53
C GLU A 15 0.84 5.65 0.36
N LEU A 16 1.19 4.85 -0.64
CA LEU A 16 0.56 3.56 -0.90
C LEU A 16 0.84 2.57 0.22
N ARG A 17 2.08 2.50 0.71
CA ARG A 17 2.46 1.65 1.86
C ARG A 17 1.67 2.02 3.11
N GLU A 18 1.47 3.31 3.36
CA GLU A 18 0.64 3.79 4.47
C GLU A 18 -0.83 3.39 4.30
N LYS A 19 -1.42 3.62 3.12
CA LYS A 19 -2.81 3.25 2.83
C LYS A 19 -3.05 1.74 2.93
N ILE A 20 -2.12 0.93 2.46
CA ILE A 20 -2.21 -0.54 2.55
C ILE A 20 -2.17 -0.97 4.02
N LYS A 21 -1.26 -0.40 4.83
CA LYS A 21 -1.19 -0.67 6.27
C LYS A 21 -2.49 -0.31 6.98
N GLN A 22 -3.02 0.89 6.73
CA GLN A 22 -4.31 1.33 7.28
C GLN A 22 -5.45 0.38 6.88
N THR A 23 -5.50 -0.05 5.62
CA THR A 23 -6.52 -0.98 5.12
C THR A 23 -6.43 -2.34 5.82
N TYR A 24 -5.21 -2.83 6.06
CA TYR A 24 -4.97 -4.07 6.79
C TYR A 24 -5.41 -3.97 8.26
N ASP A 25 -5.07 -2.86 8.93
CA ASP A 25 -5.44 -2.62 10.32
C ASP A 25 -6.96 -2.53 10.51
N VAL A 26 -7.67 -1.88 9.58
CA VAL A 26 -9.14 -1.81 9.57
C VAL A 26 -9.76 -3.21 9.39
N ARG A 27 -9.26 -4.02 8.44
CA ARG A 27 -9.75 -5.38 8.22
C ARG A 27 -9.55 -6.28 9.45
N ARG A 28 -8.39 -6.18 10.11
CA ARG A 28 -8.09 -6.93 11.33
C ARG A 28 -9.04 -6.57 12.47
N LYS A 29 -9.36 -5.29 12.64
CA LYS A 29 -10.34 -4.82 13.64
C LYS A 29 -11.76 -5.30 13.33
N ALA A 30 -12.18 -5.25 12.07
CA ALA A 30 -13.49 -5.75 11.64
C ALA A 30 -13.64 -7.26 11.88
N GLN A 31 -12.63 -8.07 11.53
CA GLN A 31 -12.64 -9.51 11.81
C GLN A 31 -12.69 -9.84 13.30
N ALA A 32 -12.01 -9.06 14.15
CA ALA A 32 -12.07 -9.22 15.59
C ALA A 32 -13.47 -8.91 16.15
N ALA A 33 -14.18 -7.93 15.57
CA ALA A 33 -15.55 -7.62 15.93
C ALA A 33 -16.55 -8.68 15.43
N GLU A 34 -16.43 -9.14 14.19
CA GLU A 34 -17.27 -10.21 13.62
C GLU A 34 -17.13 -11.54 14.37
N SER A 35 -15.93 -11.83 14.90
CA SER A 35 -15.69 -13.04 15.71
C SER A 35 -16.32 -12.95 17.11
N ALA A 36 -16.59 -11.75 17.61
CA ALA A 36 -17.22 -11.53 18.92
C ALA A 36 -18.76 -11.58 18.85
N GLU A 37 -19.36 -11.41 17.66
CA GLU A 37 -20.82 -11.44 17.43
C GLU A 37 -21.33 -12.81 16.97
N ALA A 38 -20.47 -13.82 16.81
CA ALA A 38 -20.80 -15.12 16.23
C ALA A 38 -21.53 -16.11 17.18
N GLU A 39 -22.28 -15.61 18.17
CA GLU A 39 -23.19 -16.38 19.04
C GLU A 39 -24.66 -15.95 18.84
N GLU A 40 -25.18 -15.93 17.61
CA GLU A 40 -26.60 -15.65 17.36
C GLU A 40 -27.22 -16.65 16.36
N GLN A 41 -28.38 -17.19 16.72
CA GLN A 41 -29.15 -18.17 15.93
C GLN A 41 -29.50 -17.62 14.53
N VAL A 42 -29.42 -18.48 13.52
CA VAL A 42 -29.60 -18.13 12.10
C VAL A 42 -31.08 -17.83 11.80
N ASP A 43 -31.41 -16.56 11.60
CA ASP A 43 -32.70 -16.06 11.11
C ASP A 43 -32.53 -15.40 9.71
N PHE A 44 -33.61 -15.10 9.00
CA PHE A 44 -33.60 -14.40 7.70
C PHE A 44 -32.86 -13.05 7.76
N ASP A 45 -32.87 -12.37 8.91
CA ASP A 45 -32.07 -11.16 9.14
C ASP A 45 -30.55 -11.46 9.13
N SER A 46 -30.12 -12.65 9.56
CA SER A 46 -28.73 -13.10 9.48
C SER A 46 -28.28 -13.28 8.03
N LEU A 47 -29.15 -13.76 7.14
CA LEU A 47 -28.85 -13.89 5.70
C LEU A 47 -28.70 -12.53 5.01
N ARG A 48 -29.53 -11.54 5.40
CA ARG A 48 -29.43 -10.17 4.89
C ARG A 48 -28.13 -9.51 5.34
N ARG A 49 -27.77 -9.64 6.63
CA ARG A 49 -26.49 -9.18 7.16
C ARG A 49 -25.30 -9.89 6.51
N PHE A 50 -25.41 -11.19 6.21
CA PHE A 50 -24.37 -11.93 5.50
C PHE A 50 -24.15 -11.43 4.06
N ALA A 51 -25.23 -11.13 3.32
CA ALA A 51 -25.13 -10.57 1.97
C ALA A 51 -24.49 -9.17 1.97
N ASP A 52 -24.91 -8.29 2.89
CA ASP A 52 -24.34 -6.95 3.04
C ASP A 52 -22.86 -6.99 3.48
N ASN A 53 -22.50 -7.94 4.35
CA ASN A 53 -21.11 -8.15 4.78
C ASN A 53 -20.25 -8.70 3.64
N LYS A 54 -20.79 -9.60 2.80
CA LYS A 54 -20.09 -10.12 1.62
C LYS A 54 -19.79 -9.03 0.60
N GLU A 55 -20.75 -8.15 0.29
CA GLU A 55 -20.53 -7.05 -0.66
C GLU A 55 -19.48 -6.06 -0.14
N LYS A 56 -19.47 -5.76 1.16
CA LYS A 56 -18.43 -4.93 1.80
C LYS A 56 -17.07 -5.62 1.78
N ALA A 57 -17.01 -6.93 2.03
CA ALA A 57 -15.78 -7.71 1.98
C ALA A 57 -15.18 -7.75 0.56
N ASP A 58 -16.01 -7.91 -0.46
CA ASP A 58 -15.60 -7.94 -1.87
C ASP A 58 -15.06 -6.57 -2.31
N LYS A 59 -15.74 -5.46 -1.96
CA LYS A 59 -15.26 -4.09 -2.24
C LYS A 59 -13.93 -3.78 -1.55
N ASN A 60 -13.77 -4.17 -0.29
CA ASN A 60 -12.51 -4.00 0.45
C ASN A 60 -11.37 -4.83 -0.17
N THR A 61 -11.68 -6.01 -0.69
CA THR A 61 -10.71 -6.87 -1.37
C THR A 61 -10.28 -6.26 -2.71
N ALA A 62 -11.22 -5.75 -3.51
CA ALA A 62 -10.92 -5.10 -4.79
C ALA A 62 -10.06 -3.83 -4.60
N ASN A 63 -10.40 -2.98 -3.62
CA ASN A 63 -9.63 -1.79 -3.29
C ASN A 63 -8.21 -2.14 -2.83
N SER A 64 -8.06 -3.15 -1.96
CA SER A 64 -6.76 -3.62 -1.50
C SER A 64 -5.90 -4.13 -2.66
N GLN A 65 -6.49 -4.91 -3.58
CA GLN A 65 -5.80 -5.38 -4.78
C GLN A 65 -5.40 -4.25 -5.73
N ALA A 66 -6.24 -3.23 -5.89
CA ALA A 66 -5.92 -2.05 -6.69
C ALA A 66 -4.72 -1.29 -6.11
N LEU A 67 -4.68 -1.08 -4.79
CA LEU A 67 -3.55 -0.44 -4.10
C LEU A 67 -2.26 -1.24 -4.25
N LEU A 68 -2.32 -2.57 -4.09
CA LEU A 68 -1.16 -3.46 -4.27
C LEU A 68 -0.65 -3.46 -5.72
N LYS A 69 -1.55 -3.48 -6.70
CA LYS A 69 -1.19 -3.37 -8.13
C LYS A 69 -0.53 -2.03 -8.43
N GLU A 70 -1.06 -0.94 -7.89
CA GLU A 70 -0.46 0.38 -8.05
C GLU A 70 0.94 0.42 -7.42
N LEU A 71 1.10 -0.11 -6.19
CA LEU A 71 2.40 -0.19 -5.52
C LEU A 71 3.42 -0.95 -6.36
N ALA A 72 3.06 -2.15 -6.82
CA ALA A 72 3.94 -2.98 -7.66
C ALA A 72 4.32 -2.26 -8.97
N ALA A 73 3.39 -1.52 -9.57
CA ALA A 73 3.66 -0.74 -10.78
C ALA A 73 4.63 0.43 -10.52
N GLN A 74 4.53 1.12 -9.38
CA GLN A 74 5.47 2.17 -9.01
C GLN A 74 6.86 1.59 -8.70
N GLU A 75 6.94 0.50 -7.94
CA GLU A 75 8.21 -0.17 -7.63
C GLU A 75 8.90 -0.70 -8.91
N ALA A 76 8.13 -1.24 -9.86
CA ALA A 76 8.65 -1.65 -11.17
C ALA A 76 9.23 -0.48 -11.96
N LYS A 77 8.57 0.69 -11.95
CA LYS A 77 9.10 1.91 -12.60
C LYS A 77 10.45 2.33 -11.99
N ILE A 78 10.59 2.25 -10.67
CA ILE A 78 11.86 2.54 -9.99
C ILE A 78 12.93 1.54 -10.42
N ARG A 79 12.63 0.23 -10.41
CA ARG A 79 13.59 -0.83 -10.80
C ARG A 79 14.05 -0.72 -12.26
N VAL A 80 13.17 -0.29 -13.15
CA VAL A 80 13.50 -0.05 -14.58
C VAL A 80 14.32 1.22 -14.76
N PHE A 81 14.05 2.24 -13.95
CA PHE A 81 14.74 3.52 -14.05
C PHE A 81 16.13 3.52 -13.41
N VAL A 82 16.29 2.86 -12.26
CA VAL A 82 17.57 2.74 -11.55
C VAL A 82 18.39 1.62 -12.20
N PRO A 83 19.59 1.91 -12.76
CA PRO A 83 20.47 0.88 -13.29
C PRO A 83 20.84 -0.15 -12.22
N ALA A 84 20.87 -1.43 -12.57
CA ALA A 84 21.20 -2.51 -11.65
C ALA A 84 22.58 -2.34 -10.99
N GLN A 85 23.52 -1.65 -11.64
CA GLN A 85 24.84 -1.33 -11.06
C GLN A 85 24.77 -0.38 -9.86
N LEU A 86 23.67 0.37 -9.71
CA LEU A 86 23.43 1.29 -8.59
C LEU A 86 22.59 0.66 -7.48
N TYR A 87 22.21 -0.61 -7.60
CA TYR A 87 21.52 -1.31 -6.50
C TYR A 87 22.43 -1.41 -5.29
N GLY A 88 21.88 -1.28 -4.10
CA GLY A 88 22.65 -1.16 -2.85
C GLY A 88 23.28 0.22 -2.63
N THR A 89 23.08 1.17 -3.53
CA THR A 89 23.51 2.57 -3.35
C THR A 89 22.34 3.44 -2.91
N ARG A 90 22.60 4.35 -1.96
CA ARG A 90 21.62 5.35 -1.53
C ARG A 90 21.53 6.46 -2.57
N ILE A 91 20.35 6.64 -3.15
CA ILE A 91 20.07 7.66 -4.18
C ILE A 91 19.18 8.73 -3.56
N GLU A 92 19.56 9.98 -3.71
CA GLU A 92 18.80 11.13 -3.25
C GLU A 92 17.86 11.65 -4.35
N ALA A 93 16.61 11.92 -3.98
CA ALA A 93 15.62 12.60 -4.80
C ALA A 93 15.19 13.88 -4.08
N THR A 94 15.33 15.02 -4.76
CA THR A 94 14.93 16.32 -4.21
C THR A 94 13.86 16.96 -5.08
N LEU A 95 12.94 17.69 -4.44
CA LEU A 95 11.95 18.53 -5.09
C LEU A 95 11.92 19.90 -4.38
N PRO A 96 11.91 21.03 -5.10
CA PRO A 96 11.95 22.34 -4.47
C PRO A 96 10.83 22.54 -3.45
N GLY A 97 11.20 22.96 -2.23
CA GLY A 97 10.24 23.20 -1.13
C GLY A 97 9.72 21.94 -0.43
N GLN A 98 10.29 20.78 -0.70
CA GLN A 98 9.96 19.51 -0.03
C GLN A 98 11.19 18.89 0.63
N ALA A 99 10.96 18.07 1.65
CA ALA A 99 12.03 17.30 2.29
C ALA A 99 12.64 16.29 1.30
N PRO A 100 13.96 16.06 1.28
CA PRO A 100 14.57 15.11 0.38
C PRO A 100 14.09 13.68 0.69
N LEU A 101 14.02 12.84 -0.34
CA LEU A 101 13.74 11.42 -0.21
C LEU A 101 14.99 10.63 -0.59
N TYR A 102 15.36 9.66 0.24
CA TYR A 102 16.45 8.75 -0.04
C TYR A 102 15.88 7.39 -0.39
N VAL A 103 16.33 6.80 -1.48
CA VAL A 103 15.95 5.44 -1.88
C VAL A 103 17.15 4.53 -1.94
N LEU A 104 16.97 3.32 -1.43
CA LEU A 104 17.89 2.19 -1.59
C LEU A 104 17.13 1.09 -2.32
N VAL A 105 17.57 0.79 -3.54
CA VAL A 105 16.99 -0.30 -4.35
C VAL A 105 17.84 -1.54 -4.13
N GLU A 106 17.23 -2.59 -3.60
CA GLU A 106 17.83 -3.92 -3.44
C GLU A 106 17.17 -4.91 -4.40
N THR A 107 17.74 -6.12 -4.46
CA THR A 107 17.22 -7.16 -5.37
C THR A 107 15.80 -7.60 -4.99
N ASP A 108 15.50 -7.68 -3.70
CA ASP A 108 14.25 -8.13 -3.12
C ASP A 108 13.35 -6.98 -2.64
N GLN A 109 13.90 -5.84 -2.24
CA GLN A 109 13.13 -4.73 -1.69
C GLN A 109 13.55 -3.33 -2.18
N ILE A 110 12.70 -2.34 -1.92
CA ILE A 110 13.00 -0.92 -2.11
C ILE A 110 12.75 -0.21 -0.78
N VAL A 111 13.80 0.35 -0.18
CA VAL A 111 13.72 1.14 1.05
C VAL A 111 13.67 2.61 0.67
N ILE A 112 12.73 3.36 1.26
CA ILE A 112 12.58 4.80 1.04
C ILE A 112 12.54 5.48 2.41
N GLU A 113 13.41 6.46 2.60
CA GLU A 113 13.55 7.24 3.82
C GLU A 113 13.30 8.72 3.52
N LYS A 114 12.62 9.40 4.45
CA LYS A 114 12.51 10.86 4.41
C LYS A 114 13.74 11.46 5.06
N GLY A 115 14.36 12.42 4.39
CA GLY A 115 15.39 13.26 4.99
C GLY A 115 14.82 14.17 6.07
N LEU A 116 15.70 14.55 6.99
CA LEU A 116 15.44 15.50 8.07
C LEU A 116 15.47 16.95 7.54
#